data_AF-A0A522Z6H8-F1
#
_entry.id   AF-A0A522Z6H8-F1
#
_cell.length_a   1.000
_cell.length_b   1.000
_cell.length_c   1.000
_cell.angle_alpha   90.00
_cell.angle_beta   90.00
_cell.angle_gamma   90.00
#
_symmetry.space_group_name_H-M   'P 1'
#
loop_
_entity.id
_entity.type
_entity.pdbx_description
1 polymer ?
#
loop_
_entity_poly.entity_id
_entity_poly.type
_entity_poly.pdbx_seq_one_letter_code
_entity_poly.pdbx_strand_id
1 'polypeptide(L)'
;MRALPLALALALAACGGAPVQVLGGPEAVGAKVLVDGREAAVMEKSVYGGGDAGPAGQVYATARFRAPTGSRRFEVVAADGRRLSSTVDLRGEAYLTADFAKGELRR
;
A
#
# COMPACT_ATOMS: atom_id res chain seq x y z
N MET A 1 49.17 -3.82 5.94
CA MET A 1 48.20 -3.30 4.93
C MET A 1 46.85 -3.95 5.22
N ARG A 2 45.80 -3.14 5.18
CA ARG A 2 44.42 -3.44 5.61
C ARG A 2 43.74 -4.48 4.70
N ALA A 3 42.98 -5.40 5.28
CA ALA A 3 41.73 -5.92 4.68
C ALA A 3 40.96 -6.79 5.70
N LEU A 4 40.02 -6.18 6.41
CA LEU A 4 38.74 -6.79 6.81
C LEU A 4 37.64 -5.78 6.42
N PRO A 5 36.40 -6.17 6.12
CA PRO A 5 35.87 -7.50 5.78
C PRO A 5 34.93 -7.49 4.55
N LEU A 6 35.06 -8.48 3.66
CA LEU A 6 34.10 -8.70 2.56
C LEU A 6 32.78 -9.35 3.00
N ALA A 7 32.60 -9.60 4.31
CA ALA A 7 31.43 -10.30 4.85
C ALA A 7 30.28 -9.35 5.27
N LEU A 8 30.44 -8.02 5.20
CA LEU A 8 29.42 -7.06 5.64
C LEU A 8 28.42 -6.63 4.54
N ALA A 9 28.47 -7.24 3.36
CA ALA A 9 27.57 -6.89 2.25
C ALA A 9 26.34 -7.81 2.14
N LEU A 10 26.35 -9.00 2.75
CA LEU A 10 25.27 -9.99 2.58
C LEU A 10 24.18 -9.97 3.67
N ALA A 11 24.29 -9.12 4.69
CA ALA A 11 23.32 -9.07 5.80
C ALA A 11 22.14 -8.09 5.58
N LEU A 12 22.16 -7.23 4.56
CA LEU A 12 21.11 -6.23 4.31
C LEU A 12 19.96 -6.70 3.39
N ALA A 13 20.08 -7.88 2.77
CA ALA A 13 19.07 -8.36 1.81
C ALA A 13 17.90 -9.13 2.47
N ALA A 14 17.91 -9.33 3.79
CA ALA A 14 16.88 -10.08 4.51
C ALA A 14 15.93 -9.22 5.37
N CYS A 15 15.99 -7.88 5.27
CA CYS A 15 15.20 -6.98 6.13
C CYS A 15 13.92 -6.43 5.46
N GLY A 16 12.79 -7.07 5.75
CA GLY A 16 11.71 -6.41 6.48
C GLY A 16 11.03 -5.19 5.83
N GLY A 17 10.42 -5.35 4.66
CA GLY A 17 9.35 -4.44 4.27
C GLY A 17 8.16 -4.55 5.23
N ALA A 18 7.59 -3.43 5.64
CA ALA A 18 6.38 -3.39 6.45
C ALA A 18 5.16 -3.81 5.60
N PRO A 19 4.25 -4.64 6.13
CA PRO A 19 3.00 -4.95 5.45
C PRO A 19 2.16 -3.69 5.31
N VAL A 20 1.58 -3.50 4.13
CA VAL A 20 0.68 -2.40 3.82
C VAL A 20 -0.59 -2.98 3.23
N GLN A 21 -1.72 -2.59 3.79
CA GLN A 21 -3.04 -2.81 3.23
C GLN A 21 -3.65 -1.49 2.79
N VAL A 22 -4.10 -1.42 1.55
CA VAL A 22 -4.89 -0.29 1.04
C VAL A 22 -6.31 -0.79 0.83
N LEU A 23 -7.29 -0.01 1.28
CA LEU A 23 -8.71 -0.21 1.08
C LEU A 23 -9.26 0.98 0.29
N GLY A 24 -10.25 0.73 -0.56
CA GLY A 24 -10.97 1.79 -1.28
C GLY A 24 -12.35 1.34 -1.70
N GLY A 25 -13.15 2.28 -2.17
CA GLY A 25 -14.46 1.99 -2.74
C GLY A 25 -14.38 1.15 -4.03
N PRO A 26 -15.52 0.70 -4.57
CA PRO A 26 -15.57 -0.08 -5.82
C PRO A 26 -14.95 0.64 -7.02
N GLU A 27 -14.93 1.97 -7.03
CA GLU A 27 -14.29 2.81 -8.05
C GLU A 27 -12.76 2.68 -8.07
N ALA A 28 -12.15 2.19 -6.98
CA ALA A 28 -10.72 1.98 -6.89
C ALA A 28 -10.29 0.59 -7.40
N VAL A 29 -11.22 -0.27 -7.85
CA VAL A 29 -10.87 -1.56 -8.46
C VAL A 29 -10.06 -1.32 -9.73
N GLY A 30 -8.89 -1.97 -9.82
CA GLY A 30 -7.93 -1.77 -10.90
C GLY A 30 -7.02 -0.55 -10.73
N ALA A 31 -7.18 0.23 -9.66
CA ALA A 31 -6.28 1.34 -9.38
C ALA A 31 -4.86 0.84 -9.08
N LYS A 32 -3.85 1.55 -9.59
CA LYS A 32 -2.44 1.27 -9.32
C LYS A 32 -2.04 1.91 -8.00
N VAL A 33 -1.36 1.15 -7.16
CA VAL A 33 -0.73 1.66 -5.94
C VAL A 33 0.76 1.83 -6.21
N LEU A 34 1.28 3.04 -6.01
CA LEU A 34 2.67 3.37 -6.17
C LEU A 34 3.29 3.74 -4.83
N VAL A 35 4.56 3.35 -4.65
CA VAL A 35 5.41 3.77 -3.54
C VAL A 35 6.63 4.44 -4.12
N ASP A 36 6.87 5.70 -3.74
CA ASP A 36 7.96 6.53 -4.25
C ASP A 36 8.04 6.54 -5.80
N GLY A 37 6.85 6.58 -6.44
CA GLY A 37 6.71 6.60 -7.90
C GLY A 37 6.87 5.26 -8.62
N ARG A 38 7.04 4.14 -7.89
CA ARG A 38 7.12 2.79 -8.45
C ARG A 38 5.86 2.00 -8.14
N GLU A 39 5.33 1.29 -9.14
CA GLU A 39 4.17 0.41 -8.95
C GLU A 39 4.50 -0.69 -7.94
N ALA A 40 3.68 -0.79 -6.89
CA ALA A 40 3.83 -1.75 -5.80
C ALA A 40 2.71 -2.80 -5.82
N ALA A 41 1.51 -2.42 -6.25
CA ALA A 41 0.36 -3.31 -6.35
C ALA A 41 -0.72 -2.73 -7.28
N VAL A 42 -1.68 -3.57 -7.64
CA VAL A 42 -2.95 -3.17 -8.25
C VAL A 42 -4.06 -3.53 -7.28
N MET A 43 -5.04 -2.66 -7.10
CA MET A 43 -6.18 -2.90 -6.22
C MET A 43 -7.14 -3.91 -6.85
N GLU A 44 -7.42 -4.98 -6.12
CA GLU A 44 -8.30 -6.08 -6.53
C GLU A 44 -9.71 -5.92 -5.97
N LYS A 45 -10.70 -6.42 -6.71
CA LYS A 45 -12.08 -6.48 -6.24
C LYS A 45 -12.20 -7.47 -5.09
N SER A 46 -12.82 -7.04 -4.00
CA SER A 46 -13.22 -7.88 -2.88
C SER A 46 -14.69 -7.66 -2.55
N VAL A 47 -15.33 -8.68 -1.98
CA VAL A 47 -16.73 -8.64 -1.56
C VAL A 47 -16.78 -8.96 -0.08
N TYR A 48 -17.39 -8.07 0.70
CA TYR A 48 -17.51 -8.23 2.14
C TYR A 48 -18.44 -9.41 2.44
N GLY A 49 -17.96 -10.37 3.22
CA GLY A 49 -18.68 -11.61 3.54
C GLY A 49 -19.85 -11.43 4.53
N GLY A 50 -20.05 -10.23 5.05
CA GLY A 50 -21.02 -9.97 6.13
C GLY A 50 -20.43 -10.25 7.51
N GLY A 51 -21.03 -9.65 8.54
CA GLY A 51 -20.64 -9.82 9.94
C GLY A 51 -21.05 -8.60 10.77
N ASP A 52 -20.50 -8.48 11.97
CA ASP A 52 -20.86 -7.40 12.91
C ASP A 52 -20.61 -5.99 12.35
N ALA A 53 -19.68 -5.85 11.39
CA ALA A 53 -19.36 -4.56 10.77
C ALA A 53 -20.26 -4.20 9.56
N GLY A 54 -21.20 -5.06 9.14
CA GLY A 54 -22.16 -4.72 8.08
C GLY A 54 -22.78 -5.88 7.30
N PRO A 55 -23.68 -5.58 6.35
CA PRO A 55 -24.32 -6.58 5.51
C PRO A 55 -23.36 -7.16 4.47
N ALA A 56 -23.51 -8.45 4.16
CA ALA A 56 -22.76 -9.11 3.10
C ALA A 56 -23.04 -8.48 1.72
N GLY A 57 -22.10 -8.64 0.80
CA GLY A 57 -22.25 -8.25 -0.60
C GLY A 57 -21.72 -6.86 -0.95
N GLN A 58 -21.23 -6.09 0.03
CA GLN A 58 -20.59 -4.81 -0.24
C GLN A 58 -19.28 -5.01 -1.02
N VAL A 59 -19.18 -4.41 -2.20
CA VAL A 59 -17.97 -4.46 -3.03
C VAL A 59 -17.00 -3.36 -2.60
N TYR A 60 -15.73 -3.72 -2.47
CA TYR A 60 -14.64 -2.79 -2.20
C TYR A 60 -13.38 -3.20 -2.96
N ALA A 61 -12.40 -2.32 -3.00
CA ALA A 61 -11.10 -2.57 -3.60
C ALA A 61 -10.05 -2.76 -2.51
N THR A 62 -9.12 -3.69 -2.69
CA THR A 62 -7.99 -3.87 -1.75
C THR A 62 -6.68 -4.16 -2.45
N ALA A 63 -5.59 -3.65 -1.90
CA ALA A 63 -4.23 -4.06 -2.26
C ALA A 63 -3.48 -4.44 -0.98
N ARG A 64 -2.71 -5.53 -1.04
CA ARG A 64 -1.83 -5.98 0.05
C ARG A 64 -0.44 -6.21 -0.50
N PHE A 65 0.55 -5.56 0.09
CA PHE A 65 1.95 -5.66 -0.35
C PHE A 65 2.89 -5.33 0.81
N ARG A 66 4.20 -5.40 0.55
CA ARG A 66 5.22 -4.93 1.49
C ARG A 66 5.93 -3.71 0.92
N ALA A 67 6.15 -2.71 1.76
CA ALA A 67 6.88 -1.50 1.40
C ALA A 67 8.07 -1.27 2.33
N PRO A 68 9.17 -0.64 1.87
CA PRO A 68 10.30 -0.33 2.74
C PRO A 68 9.85 0.61 3.88
N THR A 69 10.37 0.38 5.08
CA THR A 69 10.13 1.26 6.23
C THR A 69 10.69 2.68 6.03
N GLY A 70 10.27 3.59 6.90
CA GLY A 70 10.59 5.02 6.87
C GLY A 70 9.52 5.87 6.19
N SER A 71 9.81 7.15 6.00
CA SER A 71 8.92 8.08 5.29
C SER A 71 8.84 7.72 3.82
N ARG A 72 7.62 7.38 3.37
CA ARG A 72 7.33 6.96 1.99
C ARG A 72 6.17 7.74 1.42
N ARG A 73 6.24 8.06 0.13
CA ARG A 73 5.13 8.64 -0.60
C ARG A 73 4.31 7.52 -1.22
N PHE A 74 3.04 7.42 -0.81
CA PHE A 74 2.05 6.54 -1.40
C PHE A 74 1.21 7.31 -2.41
N GLU A 75 0.92 6.68 -3.53
CA GLU A 75 -0.03 7.20 -4.52
C GLU A 75 -0.99 6.10 -4.95
N VAL A 76 -2.27 6.43 -5.08
CA VAL A 76 -3.28 5.54 -5.67
C VAL A 76 -3.82 6.22 -6.92
N VAL A 77 -3.66 5.57 -8.07
CA VAL A 77 -4.01 6.09 -9.39
C VAL A 77 -5.15 5.27 -9.96
N ALA A 78 -6.33 5.86 -10.06
CA ALA A 78 -7.50 5.24 -10.66
C ALA A 78 -7.34 5.09 -12.19
N ALA A 79 -8.15 4.22 -12.80
CA ALA A 79 -8.14 3.98 -14.24
C ALA A 79 -8.47 5.24 -15.07
N ASP A 80 -9.23 6.18 -14.49
CA ASP A 80 -9.56 7.47 -15.08
C ASP A 80 -8.45 8.53 -14.95
N GLY A 81 -7.32 8.18 -14.33
CA GLY A 81 -6.17 9.05 -14.12
C GLY A 81 -6.23 9.91 -12.85
N ARG A 82 -7.33 9.88 -12.08
CA ARG A 82 -7.37 10.55 -10.76
C ARG A 82 -6.32 9.96 -9.85
N ARG A 83 -5.67 10.82 -9.07
CA ARG A 83 -4.57 10.46 -8.18
C ARG A 83 -4.83 10.96 -6.78
N LEU A 84 -4.65 10.05 -5.83
CA LEU A 84 -4.59 10.35 -4.40
C LEU A 84 -3.16 10.15 -3.93
N SER A 85 -2.65 11.00 -3.03
CA SER A 85 -1.29 10.86 -2.51
C SER A 85 -1.20 11.19 -1.04
N SER A 86 -0.35 10.47 -0.33
CA SER A 86 -0.07 10.71 1.09
C SER A 86 1.34 10.29 1.43
N THR A 87 1.98 11.03 2.34
CA THR A 87 3.29 10.66 2.88
C THR A 87 3.07 9.99 4.23
N VAL A 88 3.58 8.76 4.36
CA VAL A 88 3.37 7.92 5.54
C VAL A 88 4.73 7.48 6.08
N ASP A 89 4.95 7.69 7.38
CA ASP A 89 6.08 7.13 8.10
C ASP A 89 5.80 5.66 8.47
N LEU A 90 6.34 4.74 7.68
CA LEU A 90 6.19 3.30 7.85
C LEU A 90 7.15 2.76 8.91
N ARG A 91 6.64 2.55 10.12
CA ARG A 91 7.38 1.90 11.22
C ARG A 91 7.04 0.42 11.42
N GLY A 92 5.92 -0.02 10.84
CA GLY A 92 5.32 -1.34 10.99
C GLY A 92 4.12 -1.43 10.06
N GLU A 93 3.18 -2.32 10.35
CA GLU A 93 1.98 -2.47 9.51
C GLU A 93 1.23 -1.14 9.32
N ALA A 94 0.78 -0.90 8.10
CA ALA A 94 -0.02 0.25 7.74
C ALA A 94 -1.28 -0.15 7.01
N TYR A 95 -2.37 0.51 7.38
CA TYR A 95 -3.66 0.43 6.72
C TYR A 95 -3.91 1.80 6.12
N LEU A 96 -4.23 1.87 4.83
CA LEU A 96 -4.54 3.10 4.13
C LEU A 96 -5.95 3.00 3.53
N THR A 97 -6.68 4.11 3.55
CA THR A 97 -7.99 4.25 2.92
C THR A 97 -7.89 5.25 1.78
N ALA A 98 -8.16 4.79 0.57
CA ALA A 98 -8.31 5.58 -0.65
C ALA A 98 -9.79 5.97 -0.83
N ASP A 99 -10.09 7.25 -0.64
CA ASP A 99 -11.42 7.83 -0.73
C ASP A 99 -11.45 8.81 -1.91
N PHE A 100 -11.76 8.30 -3.10
CA PHE A 100 -11.80 9.10 -4.32
C PHE A 100 -12.96 10.10 -4.37
N ALA A 101 -14.00 9.89 -3.55
CA ALA A 101 -15.08 10.85 -3.40
C ALA A 101 -14.64 12.09 -2.62
N LYS A 102 -13.81 11.92 -1.59
CA LYS A 102 -13.23 13.03 -0.81
C LYS A 102 -11.90 13.54 -1.35
N GLY A 103 -11.25 12.81 -2.25
CA GLY A 103 -9.93 13.17 -2.77
C GLY A 103 -8.82 12.91 -1.74
N GLU A 104 -8.98 11.92 -0.88
CA GLU A 104 -8.07 11.67 0.25
C GLU A 104 -7.46 10.26 0.22
N LEU A 105 -6.15 10.19 0.51
CA LEU A 105 -5.48 8.95 0.91
C LEU A 105 -5.04 9.12 2.37
N ARG A 106 -5.71 8.43 3.29
CA ARG A 106 -5.47 8.56 4.74
C ARG A 106 -5.06 7.23 5.36
N ARG A 107 -4.32 7.29 6.45
CA ARG A 107 -4.00 6.14 7.29
C ARG A 107 -5.08 5.93 8.34
#